data_AF-H3BHE4-F1
#
_entry.id   AF-H3BHE4-F1
#
_cell.length_a   1.000
_cell.length_b   1.000
_cell.length_c   1.000
_cell.angle_alpha   90.00
_cell.angle_beta   90.00
_cell.angle_gamma   90.00
#
_symmetry.space_group_name_H-M   'P 1'
#
loop_
_entity.id
_entity.type
_entity.pdbx_description
1 polymer ?
#
loop_
_entity_poly.entity_id
_entity_poly.type
_entity_poly.pdbx_seq_one_letter_code
_entity_poly.pdbx_strand_id
1 'polypeptide(L)'
;YCDCFANGDFCSNCNCNNCYNNIEHEMERFKAIKACLDRNPEAFRPKIGKGKLGDIKPRHNKGCNCKRSGCLKNYCECYEAKIMCSSICKCIGCKNYEESPERKTLMSMPNYIEIRTYEHDIQNGKPSNFLKQSQIKSDRLPFACITWQVVEATCSCLLAQAEEAEKEYYSVCLAEKMILEEFGRCLMQI
;
A
#
# COMPACT_ATOMS: atom_id res chain seq x y z
N TYR A 1 25.17 -3.30 3.16
CA TYR A 1 24.03 -3.67 4.04
C TYR A 1 23.10 -4.59 3.25
N CYS A 2 22.48 -5.58 3.90
CA CYS A 2 21.67 -6.61 3.25
C CYS A 2 20.39 -6.84 4.07
N ASP A 3 19.22 -6.67 3.46
CA ASP A 3 17.93 -6.82 4.13
C ASP A 3 17.59 -8.28 4.42
N CYS A 4 17.91 -9.22 3.52
CA CYS A 4 17.76 -10.66 3.77
C CYS A 4 18.50 -11.07 5.05
N PHE A 5 19.78 -10.69 5.15
CA PHE A 5 20.59 -10.98 6.34
C PHE A 5 20.04 -10.31 7.59
N ALA A 6 19.59 -9.05 7.50
CA ALA A 6 18.99 -8.34 8.63
C ALA A 6 17.70 -9.01 9.15
N ASN A 7 16.95 -9.66 8.26
CA ASN A 7 15.75 -10.43 8.60
C ASN A 7 16.07 -11.86 9.09
N GLY A 8 17.34 -12.28 9.05
CA GLY A 8 17.77 -13.63 9.43
C GLY A 8 17.67 -14.66 8.30
N ASP A 9 17.25 -14.25 7.11
CA ASP A 9 17.06 -15.11 5.94
C ASP A 9 18.36 -15.28 5.15
N PHE A 10 18.43 -16.35 4.36
CA PHE A 10 19.43 -16.49 3.30
C PHE A 10 19.06 -15.60 2.11
N CYS A 11 20.05 -15.11 1.38
CA CYS A 11 19.80 -14.49 0.09
C CYS A 11 19.35 -15.56 -0.91
N SER A 12 18.23 -15.33 -1.58
CA SER A 12 17.68 -16.21 -2.62
C SER A 12 17.25 -15.37 -3.81
N ASN A 13 17.68 -15.72 -5.03
CA ASN A 13 17.41 -14.96 -6.27
C ASN A 13 17.71 -13.45 -6.15
N CYS A 14 18.78 -13.09 -5.45
CA CYS A 14 19.16 -11.70 -5.20
C CYS A 14 20.25 -11.23 -6.17
N ASN A 15 20.28 -9.92 -6.47
CA ASN A 15 21.31 -9.29 -7.30
C ASN A 15 22.59 -8.92 -6.51
N CYS A 16 22.94 -9.72 -5.51
CA CYS A 16 24.08 -9.45 -4.63
C CYS A 16 25.41 -9.80 -5.30
N ASN A 17 26.38 -8.89 -5.26
CA ASN A 17 27.77 -9.19 -5.63
C ASN A 17 28.54 -9.73 -4.42
N ASN A 18 29.32 -10.80 -4.60
CA ASN A 18 30.10 -11.47 -3.54
C ASN A 18 29.26 -11.83 -2.29
N CYS A 19 28.09 -12.44 -2.51
CA CYS A 19 27.17 -12.79 -1.43
C CYS A 19 27.71 -13.95 -0.58
N TYR A 20 27.90 -13.70 0.72
CA TYR A 20 28.24 -14.74 1.72
C TYR A 20 27.05 -15.07 2.64
N ASN A 21 25.85 -14.57 2.32
CA ASN A 21 24.62 -14.93 3.03
C ASN A 21 23.91 -16.10 2.34
N ASN A 22 24.59 -17.24 2.25
CA ASN A 22 24.12 -18.48 1.64
C ASN A 22 24.68 -19.69 2.42
N ILE A 23 24.26 -20.89 2.02
CA ILE A 23 24.65 -22.16 2.67
C ILE A 23 26.14 -22.47 2.42
N GLU A 24 26.68 -22.12 1.25
CA GLU A 24 28.08 -22.40 0.89
C GLU A 24 29.10 -21.68 1.79
N HIS A 25 28.74 -20.51 2.32
CA HIS A 25 29.57 -19.68 3.20
C HIS A 25 29.09 -19.71 4.65
N GLU A 26 28.64 -20.87 5.15
CA GLU A 26 28.02 -21.01 6.47
C GLU A 26 28.93 -20.51 7.62
N MET A 27 30.23 -20.80 7.57
CA MET A 27 31.16 -20.39 8.62
C MET A 27 31.31 -18.86 8.69
N GLU A 28 31.47 -18.20 7.55
CA GLU A 28 31.57 -16.75 7.43
C GLU A 28 30.26 -16.09 7.85
N ARG A 29 29.13 -16.65 7.44
CA ARG A 29 27.79 -16.21 7.85
C ARG A 29 27.63 -16.32 9.36
N PHE A 30 28.00 -17.45 9.99
CA PHE A 30 27.90 -17.64 11.43
C PHE A 30 28.76 -16.62 12.19
N LYS A 31 30.01 -16.40 11.76
CA LYS A 31 30.89 -15.36 12.34
C LYS A 31 30.24 -13.97 12.24
N ALA A 32 29.63 -13.64 11.11
CA ALA A 32 28.94 -12.37 10.90
C ALA A 32 27.70 -12.23 11.81
N ILE A 33 26.89 -13.29 11.97
CA ILE A 33 25.73 -13.31 12.88
C ILE A 33 26.19 -13.06 14.32
N LYS A 34 27.20 -13.81 14.78
CA LYS A 34 27.74 -13.66 16.13
C LYS A 34 28.23 -12.23 16.38
N ALA A 35 29.04 -11.69 15.47
CA ALA A 35 29.54 -10.32 15.59
C ALA A 35 28.41 -9.26 15.59
N CYS A 36 27.31 -9.50 14.88
CA CYS A 36 26.12 -8.63 14.94
C CYS A 36 25.42 -8.70 16.30
N LEU A 37 25.22 -9.90 16.85
CA LEU A 37 24.60 -10.11 18.17
C LEU A 37 25.45 -9.56 19.31
N ASP A 38 26.77 -9.71 19.25
CA ASP A 38 27.70 -9.16 20.25
C ASP A 38 27.61 -7.63 20.34
N ARG A 39 27.34 -6.96 19.21
CA ARG A 39 27.11 -5.49 19.17
C ARG A 39 25.71 -5.10 19.61
N ASN A 40 24.71 -5.91 19.28
CA ASN A 40 23.32 -5.69 19.64
C ASN A 40 22.59 -7.03 19.75
N PRO A 41 22.23 -7.50 20.97
CA PRO A 41 21.57 -8.79 21.15
C PRO A 41 20.19 -8.85 20.46
N GLU A 42 19.59 -7.69 20.18
CA GLU A 42 18.28 -7.57 19.54
C GLU A 42 18.39 -7.39 18.01
N ALA A 43 19.58 -7.59 17.41
CA ALA A 43 19.86 -7.27 16.00
C ALA A 43 18.94 -7.99 15.00
N PHE A 44 18.51 -9.22 15.33
CA PHE A 44 17.67 -10.05 14.48
C PHE A 44 16.24 -10.20 15.00
N ARG A 45 15.83 -9.38 15.99
CA ARG A 45 14.41 -9.33 16.39
C ARG A 45 13.61 -8.51 15.39
N PRO A 46 12.32 -8.83 15.16
CA PRO A 46 11.47 -8.07 14.26
C PRO A 46 11.49 -6.57 14.60
N LYS A 47 11.70 -5.72 13.57
CA LYS A 47 11.74 -4.26 13.74
C LYS A 47 10.40 -3.67 14.16
N ILE A 48 9.29 -4.29 13.76
CA ILE A 48 7.92 -3.89 14.11
C ILE A 48 7.39 -4.84 15.19
N GLY A 49 7.12 -4.29 16.38
CA GLY A 49 6.50 -5.02 17.47
C GLY A 49 4.98 -5.03 17.38
N LYS A 50 4.38 -6.14 17.83
CA LYS A 50 2.99 -6.14 18.27
C LYS A 50 2.94 -5.23 19.51
N GLY A 51 2.06 -4.22 19.52
CA GLY A 51 2.03 -3.21 20.59
C GLY A 51 1.92 -3.85 21.99
N LYS A 52 2.27 -3.08 23.03
CA LYS A 52 2.17 -3.55 24.43
C LYS A 52 0.71 -3.92 24.76
N LEU A 53 0.51 -4.74 25.80
CA LEU A 53 -0.82 -5.07 26.31
C LEU A 53 -1.57 -3.77 26.67
N GLY A 54 -2.51 -3.35 25.81
CA GLY A 54 -3.26 -2.08 25.89
C GLY A 54 -3.09 -1.14 24.69
N ASP A 55 -2.03 -1.29 23.89
CA ASP A 55 -1.78 -0.55 22.64
C ASP A 55 -1.99 -1.50 21.45
N ILE A 56 -3.17 -1.47 20.83
CA ILE A 56 -3.56 -2.41 19.76
C ILE A 56 -2.74 -2.18 18.46
N LYS A 57 -2.18 -0.99 18.27
CA LYS A 57 -1.50 -0.60 17.02
C LYS A 57 -0.03 -1.06 16.99
N PRO A 58 0.46 -1.67 15.90
CA PRO A 58 1.87 -2.03 15.73
C PRO A 58 2.80 -0.81 15.78
N ARG A 59 4.00 -0.96 16.35
CA ARG A 59 4.98 0.14 16.51
C ARG A 59 6.40 -0.30 16.15
N HIS A 60 7.22 0.63 15.64
CA HIS A 60 8.62 0.39 15.34
C HIS A 60 9.44 0.32 16.64
N ASN A 61 10.05 -0.81 16.98
CA ASN A 61 10.66 -1.05 18.29
C ASN A 61 11.77 -0.06 18.69
N LYS A 62 12.54 0.45 17.70
CA LYS A 62 13.65 1.39 17.93
C LYS A 62 13.30 2.85 17.59
N GLY A 63 12.14 3.09 16.97
CA GLY A 63 11.84 4.33 16.26
C GLY A 63 12.77 4.63 15.06
N CYS A 64 12.38 5.59 14.22
CA CYS A 64 13.19 6.06 13.09
C CYS A 64 14.03 7.30 13.45
N ASN A 65 15.02 7.65 12.61
CA ASN A 65 15.92 8.82 12.80
C ASN A 65 15.90 9.77 11.58
N CYS A 66 14.77 9.85 10.88
CA CYS A 66 14.67 10.59 9.63
C CYS A 66 14.90 12.09 9.81
N LYS A 67 15.64 12.72 8.89
CA LYS A 67 15.92 14.16 8.93
C LYS A 67 15.27 14.97 7.78
N ARG A 68 15.05 14.32 6.64
CA ARG A 68 14.66 15.01 5.38
C ARG A 68 13.39 14.46 4.72
N SER A 69 12.98 13.24 5.05
CA SER A 69 11.83 12.60 4.39
C SER A 69 10.48 13.13 4.88
N GLY A 70 10.46 13.94 5.96
CA GLY A 70 9.24 14.25 6.69
C GLY A 70 8.51 13.00 7.20
N CYS A 71 9.18 11.84 7.21
CA CYS A 71 8.58 10.53 7.45
C CYS A 71 7.43 10.16 6.50
N LEU A 72 7.29 10.81 5.34
CA LEU A 72 6.24 10.53 4.33
C LEU A 72 6.80 9.91 3.04
N LYS A 73 7.96 9.25 3.14
CA LYS A 73 8.63 8.55 2.03
C LYS A 73 9.15 7.21 2.53
N ASN A 74 9.38 6.26 1.63
CA ASN A 74 9.85 4.90 1.98
C ASN A 74 11.24 4.86 2.61
N TYR A 75 11.99 5.96 2.61
CA TYR A 75 13.21 6.09 3.43
C TYR A 75 12.95 6.03 4.95
N CYS A 76 11.70 6.20 5.39
CA CYS A 76 11.31 6.06 6.78
C CYS A 76 10.76 4.66 7.04
N GLU A 77 11.43 3.90 7.90
CA GLU A 77 11.01 2.53 8.28
C GLU A 77 9.58 2.49 8.84
N CYS A 78 9.13 3.54 9.55
CA CYS A 78 7.75 3.62 10.02
C CYS A 78 6.75 3.76 8.84
N TYR A 79 7.08 4.61 7.87
CA TYR A 79 6.22 4.88 6.72
C TYR A 79 6.15 3.72 5.75
N GLU A 80 7.30 3.09 5.50
CA GLU A 80 7.41 1.87 4.72
C GLU A 80 6.52 0.77 5.31
N ALA A 81 6.64 0.53 6.62
CA ALA A 81 5.83 -0.42 7.39
C ALA A 81 4.38 0.01 7.63
N LYS A 82 3.92 1.11 7.02
CA LYS A 82 2.53 1.63 7.10
C LYS A 82 2.05 1.91 8.53
N ILE A 83 2.96 2.26 9.43
CA ILE A 83 2.66 2.68 10.79
C ILE A 83 3.03 4.15 11.02
N MET A 84 2.41 4.74 12.03
CA MET A 84 2.74 6.11 12.43
C MET A 84 4.08 6.13 13.18
N CYS A 85 4.78 7.27 13.08
CA CYS A 85 5.86 7.54 14.01
C CYS A 85 5.27 7.66 15.43
N SER A 86 6.06 7.27 16.42
CA SER A 86 5.70 7.33 17.83
C SER A 86 6.76 8.10 18.61
N SER A 87 6.54 8.27 19.92
CA SER A 87 7.43 9.04 20.81
C SER A 87 8.87 8.52 20.89
N ILE A 88 9.12 7.27 20.51
CA ILE A 88 10.48 6.70 20.45
C ILE A 88 11.24 7.07 19.17
N CYS A 89 10.57 7.62 18.16
CA CYS A 89 11.22 8.11 16.95
C CYS A 89 11.96 9.42 17.24
N LYS A 90 13.19 9.55 16.72
CA LYS A 90 14.03 10.76 16.82
C LYS A 90 14.09 11.53 15.51
N CYS A 91 13.01 11.46 14.73
CA CYS A 91 12.89 12.14 13.46
C CYS A 91 12.71 13.65 13.63
N ILE A 92 13.28 14.43 12.70
CA ILE A 92 13.18 15.89 12.65
C ILE A 92 12.16 16.27 11.56
N GLY A 93 11.23 17.18 11.89
CA GLY A 93 10.18 17.62 10.96
C GLY A 93 9.23 16.48 10.57
N CYS A 94 8.84 15.64 11.53
CA CYS A 94 7.96 14.50 11.27
C CYS A 94 6.57 14.95 10.82
N LYS A 95 6.11 14.42 9.69
CA LYS A 95 4.75 14.59 9.17
C LYS A 95 3.98 13.27 9.13
N ASN A 96 4.52 12.20 9.74
CA ASN A 96 3.90 10.87 9.78
C ASN A 96 3.22 10.58 11.12
N TYR A 97 2.12 11.27 11.35
CA TYR A 97 1.22 11.12 12.50
C TYR A 97 -0.24 11.20 12.02
N GLU A 98 -1.19 10.82 12.89
CA GLU A 98 -2.60 10.58 12.52
C GLU A 98 -3.30 11.84 11.96
N GLU A 99 -3.06 13.01 12.54
CA GLU A 99 -3.71 14.27 12.17
C GLU A 99 -2.95 15.09 11.12
N SER A 100 -1.86 14.56 10.56
CA SER A 100 -1.01 15.29 9.60
C SER A 100 -1.78 15.67 8.33
N PRO A 101 -1.92 16.98 8.02
CA PRO A 101 -2.57 17.43 6.79
C PRO A 101 -1.87 16.88 5.55
N GLU A 102 -0.53 16.93 5.50
CA GLU A 102 0.24 16.45 4.37
C GLU A 102 0.08 14.94 4.17
N ARG A 103 -0.03 14.18 5.26
CA ARG A 103 -0.31 12.74 5.16
C ARG A 103 -1.71 12.49 4.61
N LYS A 104 -2.72 13.21 5.08
CA LYS A 104 -4.10 13.09 4.59
C LYS A 104 -4.19 13.42 3.10
N THR A 105 -3.55 14.50 2.65
CA THR A 105 -3.46 14.87 1.24
C THR A 105 -2.79 13.80 0.38
N LEU A 106 -1.71 13.18 0.88
CA LEU A 106 -1.06 12.07 0.17
C LEU A 106 -1.97 10.84 0.05
N MET A 107 -2.75 10.54 1.09
CA MET A 107 -3.67 9.38 1.08
C MET A 107 -4.93 9.64 0.25
N SER A 108 -5.34 10.89 0.07
CA SER A 108 -6.54 11.26 -0.70
C SER A 108 -6.32 11.33 -2.22
N MET A 109 -5.08 11.20 -2.70
CA MET A 109 -4.79 11.23 -4.13
C MET A 109 -5.02 9.85 -4.78
N PRO A 110 -5.91 9.73 -5.80
CA PRO A 110 -6.23 8.43 -6.41
C PRO A 110 -4.99 7.74 -7.03
N ASN A 111 -4.10 8.49 -7.66
CA ASN A 111 -2.84 7.97 -8.22
C ASN A 111 -1.88 7.38 -7.18
N TYR A 112 -2.02 7.75 -5.90
CA TYR A 112 -1.13 7.24 -4.85
C TYR A 112 -1.45 5.80 -4.45
N ILE A 113 -2.72 5.39 -4.59
CA ILE A 113 -3.17 4.03 -4.24
C ILE A 113 -2.78 3.04 -5.36
N GLU A 114 -2.92 3.41 -6.63
CA GLU A 114 -2.56 2.56 -7.77
C GLU A 114 -1.05 2.30 -7.91
N ILE A 115 -0.19 3.29 -7.62
CA ILE A 115 1.27 3.10 -7.64
C ILE A 115 1.70 2.15 -6.51
N ARG A 116 1.00 2.22 -5.35
CA ARG A 116 1.32 1.44 -4.14
C ARG A 116 0.93 -0.04 -4.25
N THR A 117 -0.15 -0.36 -4.96
CA THR A 117 -0.54 -1.76 -5.21
C THR A 117 0.49 -2.44 -6.12
N TYR A 118 0.96 -1.75 -7.16
CA TYR A 118 1.99 -2.25 -8.07
C TYR A 118 3.34 -2.55 -7.36
N GLU A 119 3.81 -1.67 -6.47
CA GLU A 119 5.06 -1.88 -5.71
C GLU A 119 4.97 -3.08 -4.74
N HIS A 120 3.79 -3.30 -4.13
CA HIS A 120 3.56 -4.40 -3.19
C HIS A 120 3.52 -5.78 -3.89
N ASP A 121 3.00 -5.84 -5.12
CA ASP A 121 2.92 -7.09 -5.89
C ASP A 121 4.29 -7.55 -6.42
N ILE A 122 5.18 -6.60 -6.74
CA ILE A 122 6.55 -6.91 -7.18
C ILE A 122 7.42 -7.48 -6.05
N GLN A 123 7.24 -7.03 -4.80
CA GLN A 123 8.03 -7.53 -3.65
C GLN A 123 7.60 -8.93 -3.18
N ASN A 124 6.39 -9.37 -3.51
CA ASN A 124 5.84 -10.68 -3.09
C ASN A 124 5.96 -11.78 -4.15
N GLY A 125 6.67 -11.56 -5.26
CA GLY A 125 7.01 -12.60 -6.23
C GLY A 125 5.81 -13.32 -6.86
N LYS A 126 4.65 -12.66 -7.01
CA LYS A 126 3.51 -13.25 -7.73
C LYS A 126 3.69 -13.02 -9.23
N PRO A 127 3.71 -14.06 -10.08
CA PRO A 127 3.79 -13.89 -11.52
C PRO A 127 2.51 -13.20 -12.02
N SER A 128 2.70 -12.27 -12.95
CA SER A 128 1.62 -11.58 -13.67
C SER A 128 0.75 -12.60 -14.40
N ASN A 129 -0.39 -12.94 -13.82
CA ASN A 129 -1.52 -13.53 -14.54
C ASN A 129 -2.68 -12.55 -14.49
N PHE A 130 -2.92 -11.94 -15.64
CA PHE A 130 -4.12 -11.20 -15.97
C PHE A 130 -5.37 -12.08 -15.72
N LEU A 131 -6.44 -11.42 -15.30
CA LEU A 131 -7.82 -11.93 -15.18
C LEU A 131 -8.06 -13.02 -14.11
N LYS A 132 -8.49 -12.60 -12.91
CA LYS A 132 -9.78 -13.04 -12.38
C LYS A 132 -10.28 -12.16 -11.22
N GLN A 133 -11.48 -11.66 -11.46
CA GLN A 133 -12.41 -10.98 -10.58
C GLN A 133 -12.62 -11.78 -9.28
N SER A 134 -12.52 -11.12 -8.12
CA SER A 134 -12.92 -11.69 -6.82
C SER A 134 -13.25 -10.59 -5.82
N GLN A 135 -14.55 -10.40 -5.63
CA GLN A 135 -15.29 -9.84 -4.49
C GLN A 135 -14.46 -9.42 -3.26
N ILE A 136 -14.44 -8.12 -2.94
CA ILE A 136 -14.08 -7.63 -1.59
C ILE A 136 -15.31 -6.96 -0.99
N LYS A 137 -15.94 -7.66 -0.04
CA LYS A 137 -16.87 -7.06 0.93
C LYS A 137 -16.07 -6.06 1.77
N SER A 138 -16.50 -4.80 1.79
CA SER A 138 -15.97 -3.80 2.72
C SER A 138 -17.14 -3.11 3.41
N ASP A 139 -17.44 -3.59 4.62
CA ASP A 139 -18.26 -2.88 5.58
C ASP A 139 -17.63 -1.51 5.92
N ARG A 140 -18.47 -0.47 5.77
CA ARG A 140 -18.48 0.82 6.46
C ARG A 140 -17.19 1.66 6.50
N LEU A 141 -17.20 2.76 5.74
CA LEU A 141 -16.75 4.06 6.24
C LEU A 141 -17.67 5.18 5.72
N PRO A 142 -18.14 6.08 6.61
CA PRO A 142 -19.02 7.19 6.27
C PRO A 142 -18.22 8.43 5.86
N PHE A 143 -18.92 9.32 5.15
CA PHE A 143 -18.51 10.62 4.58
C PHE A 143 -18.04 10.57 3.12
N ALA A 144 -19.03 10.77 2.23
CA ALA A 144 -18.94 11.34 0.89
C ALA A 144 -17.96 10.69 -0.10
N CYS A 145 -18.15 9.41 -0.43
CA CYS A 145 -17.62 8.86 -1.67
C CYS A 145 -18.73 8.16 -2.45
N ILE A 146 -18.76 8.40 -3.75
CA ILE A 146 -19.51 7.61 -4.72
C ILE A 146 -19.15 6.16 -4.44
N THR A 147 -20.09 5.40 -3.88
CA THR A 147 -19.82 4.01 -3.51
C THR A 147 -19.70 3.19 -4.79
N TRP A 148 -19.03 2.03 -4.73
CA TRP A 148 -19.00 1.12 -5.88
C TRP A 148 -20.40 0.74 -6.37
N GLN A 149 -21.37 0.64 -5.45
CA GLN A 149 -22.78 0.38 -5.78
C GLN A 149 -23.40 1.54 -6.57
N VAL A 150 -23.04 2.79 -6.27
CA VAL A 150 -23.49 3.96 -7.03
C VAL A 150 -22.86 4.00 -8.41
N VAL A 151 -21.57 3.67 -8.54
CA VAL A 151 -20.91 3.53 -9.84
C VAL A 151 -21.58 2.43 -10.67
N GLU A 152 -21.81 1.26 -10.08
CA GLU A 152 -22.43 0.12 -10.74
C GLU A 152 -23.86 0.45 -11.20
N ALA A 153 -24.68 1.05 -10.33
CA ALA A 153 -26.02 1.48 -10.68
C ALA A 153 -26.02 2.52 -11.81
N THR A 154 -25.11 3.50 -11.77
CA THR A 154 -24.96 4.50 -12.83
C THR A 154 -24.59 3.82 -14.15
N CYS A 155 -23.59 2.94 -14.16
CA CYS A 155 -23.19 2.20 -15.35
C CYS A 155 -24.32 1.33 -15.91
N SER A 156 -25.10 0.65 -15.05
CA SER A 156 -26.26 -0.12 -15.48
C SER A 156 -27.33 0.75 -16.17
N CYS A 157 -27.61 1.94 -15.64
CA CYS A 157 -28.54 2.88 -16.27
C CYS A 157 -28.05 3.34 -17.65
N LEU A 158 -26.76 3.67 -17.79
CA LEU A 158 -26.19 4.10 -19.07
C LEU A 158 -26.20 2.98 -20.11
N LEU A 159 -25.87 1.75 -19.71
CA LEU A 159 -25.90 0.59 -20.60
C LEU A 159 -27.32 0.25 -21.05
N ALA A 160 -28.30 0.31 -20.16
CA ALA A 160 -29.70 0.12 -20.53
C ALA A 160 -30.18 1.18 -21.53
N GLN A 161 -29.77 2.44 -21.35
CA GLN A 161 -30.11 3.51 -22.28
C GLN A 161 -29.45 3.34 -23.65
N ALA A 162 -28.22 2.83 -23.69
CA ALA A 162 -27.53 2.49 -24.92
C ALA A 162 -28.19 1.32 -25.65
N GLU A 163 -28.55 0.25 -24.93
CA GLU A 163 -29.21 -0.94 -25.48
C GLU A 163 -30.59 -0.61 -26.05
N GLU A 164 -31.39 0.22 -25.36
CA GLU A 164 -32.69 0.66 -25.88
C GLU A 164 -32.53 1.54 -27.13
N ALA A 165 -31.50 2.40 -27.18
CA ALA A 165 -31.23 3.21 -28.36
C ALA A 165 -30.81 2.36 -29.58
N GLU A 166 -30.05 1.28 -29.36
CA GLU A 166 -29.71 0.30 -30.40
C GLU A 166 -30.92 -0.47 -30.88
N LYS A 167 -31.76 -0.95 -29.95
CA LYS A 167 -32.98 -1.71 -30.22
C LYS A 167 -34.01 -0.91 -31.02
N GLU A 168 -34.15 0.38 -30.73
CA GLU A 168 -35.04 1.30 -31.43
C GLU A 168 -34.39 1.91 -32.69
N TYR A 169 -33.19 1.47 -33.06
CA TYR A 169 -32.43 1.91 -34.24
C TYR A 169 -32.24 3.43 -34.30
N TYR A 170 -32.01 4.07 -33.15
CA TYR A 170 -31.73 5.51 -33.10
C TYR A 170 -30.39 5.85 -33.73
N SER A 171 -30.31 7.05 -34.30
CA SER A 171 -29.04 7.58 -34.81
C SER A 171 -28.02 7.72 -33.69
N VAL A 172 -26.73 7.57 -34.00
CA VAL A 172 -25.62 7.71 -33.04
C VAL A 172 -25.72 9.02 -32.25
N CYS A 173 -26.00 10.13 -32.92
CA CYS A 173 -26.16 11.45 -32.28
C CYS A 173 -27.31 11.48 -31.24
N LEU A 174 -28.42 10.80 -31.52
CA LEU A 174 -29.55 10.71 -30.60
C LEU A 174 -29.25 9.76 -29.43
N ALA A 175 -28.60 8.62 -29.69
CA ALA A 175 -28.16 7.68 -28.67
C ALA A 175 -27.17 8.33 -27.67
N GLU A 176 -26.17 9.05 -28.18
CA GLU A 176 -25.21 9.81 -27.36
C GLU A 176 -25.91 10.83 -26.46
N LYS A 177 -26.86 11.59 -27.02
CA LYS A 177 -27.64 12.56 -26.25
C LYS A 177 -28.43 11.89 -25.13
N MET A 178 -29.08 10.75 -25.42
CA MET A 178 -29.86 10.00 -24.43
C MET A 178 -28.98 9.48 -23.29
N ILE A 179 -27.79 8.95 -23.59
CA ILE A 179 -26.84 8.47 -22.59
C ILE A 179 -26.32 9.63 -21.72
N LEU A 180 -25.99 10.78 -22.33
CA LEU A 180 -25.52 11.96 -21.60
C LEU A 180 -26.61 12.55 -20.69
N GLU A 181 -27.85 12.60 -21.17
CA GLU A 181 -29.00 13.02 -20.35
C GLU A 181 -29.18 12.09 -19.15
N GLU A 182 -29.05 10.78 -19.35
CA GLU A 182 -29.21 9.81 -18.28
C GLU A 182 -28.05 9.81 -17.28
N PHE A 183 -26.82 10.05 -17.76
CA PHE A 183 -25.69 10.33 -16.88
C PHE A 183 -25.93 11.56 -16.01
N GLY A 184 -26.47 12.64 -16.60
CA GLY A 184 -26.87 13.83 -15.85
C GLY A 184 -27.93 13.53 -14.78
N ARG A 185 -28.91 12.67 -15.07
CA ARG A 185 -29.92 12.25 -14.09
C ARG A 185 -29.32 11.42 -12.96
N CYS A 186 -28.42 10.48 -13.26
CA CYS A 186 -27.72 9.71 -12.24
C CYS A 186 -26.90 10.62 -11.31
N LEU A 187 -26.20 11.62 -11.85
CA LEU A 187 -25.43 12.57 -11.05
C LEU A 187 -26.30 13.43 -10.12
N MET A 188 -27.53 13.76 -10.51
CA MET A 188 -28.48 14.49 -9.65
C MET A 188 -29.03 13.66 -8.49
N GLN A 189 -28.84 12.33 -8.51
CA GLN A 189 -29.34 11.39 -7.50
C GLN A 189 -28.26 11.01 -6.47
N ILE A 190 -27.03 11.51 -6.63
CA ILE A 190 -25.86 11.27 -5.76
C ILE A 190 -25.68 12.45 -4.82
#